data_AF-A0A1D1ZHZ0-F1
#
_entry.id   AF-A0A1D1ZHZ0-F1
#
_cell.length_a   1.000
_cell.length_b   1.000
_cell.length_c   1.000
_cell.angle_alpha   90.00
_cell.angle_beta   90.00
_cell.angle_gamma   90.00
#
_symmetry.space_group_name_H-M   'P 1'
#
loop_
_entity.id
_entity.type
_entity.pdbx_description
1 polymer ?
#
loop_
_entity_poly.entity_id
_entity_poly.type
_entity_poly.pdbx_seq_one_letter_code
_entity_poly.pdbx_strand_id
1 'polypeptide(L)'
;EHPNVTQEYKPPEAVTATGLAPQHARPPSQSGAFMLASSSSLQAVALRRLLHAAAQPPRLTKFTLHAPKYVEVEFADGSVFNLSAEFLRIHSPAVNSKIRSIDGQKVIFGRRHVGIMSAEPVGNYGIKIIFDDLHKTGIYTWEYFYHLGTTKFTLMRNYIKILRKYGLSREPRRRG
;
A
#
# COMPACT_ATOMS: atom_id res chain seq x y z
N GLU A 1 -15.82 -5.90 24.83
CA GLU A 1 -16.08 -4.76 23.93
C GLU A 1 -14.78 -3.99 23.75
N HIS A 2 -14.31 -3.80 22.52
CA HIS A 2 -13.22 -2.86 22.27
C HIS A 2 -13.85 -1.47 22.13
N PRO A 3 -13.43 -0.46 22.92
CA PRO A 3 -13.97 0.88 22.78
C PRO A 3 -13.75 1.39 21.35
N ASN A 4 -14.67 2.19 20.81
CA ASN A 4 -14.42 2.94 19.58
C ASN A 4 -13.26 3.90 19.87
N VAL A 5 -12.05 3.56 19.40
CA VAL A 5 -10.88 4.40 19.54
C VAL A 5 -10.70 5.18 18.25
N THR A 6 -10.70 6.50 18.36
CA THR A 6 -10.26 7.38 17.27
C THR A 6 -8.79 7.69 17.50
N GLN A 7 -7.95 7.39 16.51
CA GLN A 7 -6.52 7.73 16.53
C GLN A 7 -6.20 8.58 15.32
N GLU A 8 -5.60 9.74 15.55
CA GLU A 8 -5.16 10.63 14.49
C GLU A 8 -3.64 10.58 14.36
N TYR A 9 -3.17 10.57 13.11
CA TYR A 9 -1.76 10.71 12.77
C TYR A 9 -1.63 11.82 11.72
N LYS A 10 -0.90 12.88 12.09
CA LYS A 10 -0.47 13.91 11.16
C LYS A 10 1.00 13.65 10.82
N PRO A 11 1.35 13.35 9.55
CA PRO A 11 2.74 13.18 9.17
C PRO A 11 3.52 14.48 9.39
N PRO A 12 4.82 14.40 9.76
CA PRO A 12 5.66 15.57 9.92
C PRO A 12 5.68 16.41 8.63
N GLU A 13 5.76 17.73 8.78
CA GLU A 13 5.94 18.63 7.62
C GLU A 13 7.26 18.29 6.91
N ALA A 14 7.22 18.25 5.58
CA ALA A 14 8.43 18.06 4.80
C ALA A 14 9.31 19.28 5.02
N VAL A 15 10.47 19.10 5.67
CA VAL A 15 11.54 20.09 5.63
C VAL A 15 11.97 20.23 4.17
N THR A 16 11.59 21.34 3.53
CA THR A 16 12.09 21.70 2.21
C THR A 16 13.60 21.80 2.32
N ALA A 17 14.32 20.83 1.76
CA ALA A 17 15.77 20.87 1.66
C ALA A 17 16.15 21.98 0.66
N THR A 18 16.14 23.23 1.13
CA THR A 18 16.70 24.35 0.41
C THR A 18 18.21 24.26 0.49
N GLY A 19 18.85 23.95 -0.65
CA GLY A 19 20.24 24.28 -0.90
C GLY A 19 21.25 23.17 -0.65
N LEU A 20 21.65 22.48 -1.70
CA LEU A 20 23.06 22.24 -1.99
C LEU A 20 23.23 22.02 -3.50
N ALA A 21 23.81 23.00 -4.18
CA ALA A 21 24.21 22.87 -5.57
C ALA A 21 25.33 21.82 -5.70
N PRO A 22 25.33 20.94 -6.72
CA PRO A 22 26.44 20.04 -6.94
C PRO A 22 27.61 20.79 -7.58
N GLN A 23 28.59 21.12 -6.74
CA GLN A 23 29.90 21.58 -7.14
C GLN A 23 30.64 20.49 -7.91
N HIS A 24 31.23 20.89 -9.04
CA HIS A 24 31.93 20.07 -10.03
C HIS A 24 32.97 19.13 -9.42
N ALA A 25 32.80 17.82 -9.65
CA ALA A 25 33.85 16.83 -9.48
C ALA A 25 34.33 16.37 -10.88
N ARG A 26 35.60 16.65 -11.15
CA ARG A 26 36.37 16.27 -12.34
C ARG A 26 36.69 14.76 -12.28
N PRO A 27 36.55 13.96 -13.35
CA PRO A 27 36.94 12.55 -13.31
C PRO A 27 38.47 12.39 -13.48
N PRO A 28 39.12 11.43 -12.80
CA PRO A 28 40.50 11.09 -13.09
C PRO A 28 40.59 10.17 -14.32
N SER A 29 41.62 10.42 -15.13
CA SER A 29 42.11 9.54 -16.18
C SER A 29 42.79 8.31 -15.57
N GLN A 30 42.47 7.11 -16.06
CA GLN A 30 43.49 6.11 -16.38
C GLN A 30 42.95 4.91 -17.18
N SER A 31 43.82 4.46 -18.07
CA SER A 31 43.74 3.35 -19.01
C SER A 31 43.43 2.00 -18.38
N GLY A 32 42.71 1.17 -19.12
CA GLY A 32 42.57 -0.26 -18.85
C GLY A 32 41.54 -0.89 -19.80
N ALA A 33 42.02 -1.59 -20.82
CA ALA A 33 41.19 -2.33 -21.76
C ALA A 33 40.56 -3.55 -21.07
N PHE A 34 39.23 -3.68 -21.09
CA PHE A 34 38.54 -4.96 -20.87
C PHE A 34 37.16 -4.96 -21.54
N MET A 35 37.01 -5.88 -22.50
CA MET A 35 35.81 -6.62 -22.93
C MET A 35 34.54 -5.84 -23.38
N LEU A 36 34.24 -5.96 -24.68
CA LEU A 36 32.94 -5.74 -25.29
C LEU A 36 31.88 -6.66 -24.65
N ALA A 37 31.08 -6.13 -23.73
CA ALA A 37 29.81 -6.72 -23.34
C ALA A 37 28.68 -5.92 -24.00
N SER A 38 27.93 -6.62 -24.85
CA SER A 38 26.82 -6.12 -25.66
C SER A 38 25.86 -5.25 -24.85
N SER A 39 25.77 -3.98 -25.22
CA SER A 39 24.90 -2.97 -24.63
C SER A 39 23.43 -3.24 -25.02
N SER A 40 22.74 -4.03 -24.22
CA SER A 40 21.27 -4.20 -24.32
C SER A 40 20.67 -4.44 -22.95
N SER A 41 20.84 -3.48 -22.03
CA SER A 41 20.17 -3.52 -20.72
C SER A 41 19.99 -2.15 -20.05
N LEU A 42 20.73 -1.11 -20.48
CA LEU A 42 20.61 0.23 -19.91
C LEU A 42 19.37 1.01 -20.37
N GLN A 43 18.78 0.68 -21.52
CA GLN A 43 17.57 1.37 -22.00
C GLN A 43 16.31 0.96 -21.20
N ALA A 44 16.21 -0.30 -20.76
CA ALA A 44 15.02 -0.82 -20.10
C ALA A 44 14.81 -0.25 -18.68
N VAL A 45 15.90 0.03 -17.96
CA VAL A 45 15.83 0.63 -16.60
C VAL A 45 15.55 2.14 -16.67
N ALA A 46 16.10 2.83 -17.68
CA ALA A 46 15.85 4.25 -17.90
C ALA A 46 14.38 4.53 -18.33
N LEU A 47 13.80 3.68 -19.19
CA LEU A 47 12.38 3.76 -19.56
C LEU A 47 11.44 3.55 -18.38
N ARG A 48 11.79 2.67 -17.43
CA ARG A 48 11.00 2.48 -16.19
C ARG A 48 10.98 3.74 -15.33
N ARG A 49 12.11 4.47 -15.22
CA ARG A 49 12.19 5.75 -14.48
C ARG A 49 11.49 6.90 -15.19
N LEU A 50 11.54 6.95 -16.53
CA LEU A 50 10.88 7.99 -17.33
C LEU A 50 9.36 7.82 -17.39
N LEU A 51 8.84 6.59 -17.31
CA LEU A 51 7.40 6.33 -17.16
C LEU A 51 6.89 6.54 -15.72
N HIS A 52 7.76 6.42 -14.71
CA HIS A 52 7.46 6.78 -13.31
C HIS A 52 7.57 8.28 -13.02
N ALA A 53 8.01 9.09 -13.99
CA ALA A 53 7.98 10.56 -13.89
C ALA A 53 6.57 11.14 -14.12
N ALA A 54 5.56 10.29 -14.35
CA ALA A 54 4.16 10.68 -14.30
C ALA A 54 3.68 10.67 -12.84
N ALA A 55 3.84 11.81 -12.17
CA ALA A 55 3.30 12.20 -10.86
C ALA A 55 3.55 11.19 -9.71
N GLN A 56 4.46 11.55 -8.79
CA GLN A 56 4.46 10.93 -7.47
C GLN A 56 3.06 11.08 -6.85
N PRO A 57 2.52 10.03 -6.19
CA PRO A 57 1.23 10.15 -5.51
C PRO A 57 1.28 11.30 -4.51
N PRO A 58 0.17 12.03 -4.33
CA PRO A 58 0.14 13.17 -3.44
C PRO A 58 0.55 12.75 -2.04
N ARG A 59 1.20 13.66 -1.32
CA ARG A 59 1.62 13.41 0.06
C ARG A 59 0.38 13.26 0.95
N LEU A 60 0.42 12.31 1.87
CA LEU A 60 -0.57 12.22 2.95
C LEU A 60 -0.53 13.50 3.80
N THR A 61 -1.70 14.08 4.09
CA THR A 61 -1.85 15.24 4.99
C THR A 61 -2.44 14.83 6.33
N LYS A 62 -3.32 13.82 6.35
CA LYS A 62 -3.97 13.33 7.56
C LYS A 62 -4.33 11.87 7.46
N PHE A 63 -4.18 11.16 8.57
CA PHE A 63 -4.68 9.80 8.76
C PHE A 63 -5.55 9.77 10.02
N THR A 64 -6.76 9.22 9.90
CA THR A 64 -7.66 9.00 11.03
C THR A 64 -8.10 7.54 11.05
N LEU A 65 -7.87 6.85 12.16
CA LEU A 65 -8.44 5.53 12.41
C LEU A 65 -9.79 5.69 13.11
N HIS A 66 -10.83 5.11 12.52
CA HIS A 66 -12.16 4.97 13.13
C HIS A 66 -12.40 3.49 13.48
N ALA A 67 -11.69 3.01 14.50
CA ALA A 67 -11.78 1.61 14.89
C ALA A 67 -13.19 1.27 15.43
N PRO A 68 -13.73 0.07 15.13
CA PRO A 68 -13.10 -0.99 14.33
C PRO A 68 -13.39 -0.92 12.82
N LYS A 69 -14.04 0.14 12.34
CA LYS A 69 -14.80 0.11 11.08
C LYS A 69 -13.98 0.47 9.84
N TYR A 70 -13.21 1.55 9.88
CA TYR A 70 -12.52 2.07 8.70
C TYR A 70 -11.34 2.98 9.05
N VAL A 71 -10.54 3.27 8.04
CA VAL A 71 -9.51 4.31 8.03
C VAL A 71 -9.94 5.42 7.08
N GLU A 72 -9.76 6.66 7.52
CA GLU A 72 -9.85 7.85 6.69
C GLU A 72 -8.42 8.35 6.39
N VAL A 73 -8.15 8.66 5.12
CA VAL A 73 -6.89 9.26 4.68
C VAL A 73 -7.18 10.48 3.81
N GLU A 74 -6.47 11.57 4.08
CA GLU A 74 -6.51 12.81 3.32
C GLU A 74 -5.14 13.07 2.69
N PHE A 75 -5.16 13.61 1.46
CA PHE A 75 -3.97 13.86 0.66
C PHE A 75 -3.88 15.33 0.24
N ALA A 76 -2.66 15.75 -0.14
CA ALA A 76 -2.35 17.14 -0.47
C ALA A 76 -3.08 17.69 -1.73
N ASP A 77 -3.60 16.80 -2.57
CA ASP A 77 -4.44 17.14 -3.73
C ASP A 77 -5.93 17.36 -3.35
N GLY A 78 -6.27 17.23 -2.07
CA GLY A 78 -7.64 17.29 -1.57
C GLY A 78 -8.40 15.97 -1.65
N SER A 79 -7.78 14.88 -2.12
CA SER A 79 -8.40 13.57 -2.13
C SER A 79 -8.61 13.05 -0.71
N VAL A 80 -9.83 12.57 -0.42
CA VAL A 80 -10.20 11.95 0.86
C VAL A 80 -10.78 10.56 0.61
N PHE A 81 -10.24 9.54 1.28
CA PHE A 81 -10.71 8.17 1.13
C PHE A 81 -11.08 7.53 2.46
N ASN A 82 -12.28 6.97 2.51
CA ASN A 82 -12.77 6.12 3.59
C ASN A 82 -12.66 4.63 3.18
N LEU A 83 -11.75 3.90 3.82
CA LEU A 83 -11.38 2.53 3.48
C LEU A 83 -11.79 1.59 4.62
N SER A 84 -12.77 0.72 4.37
CA SER A 84 -13.30 -0.19 5.41
C SER A 84 -12.28 -1.24 5.85
N ALA A 85 -12.45 -1.73 7.07
CA ALA A 85 -11.66 -2.82 7.63
C ALA A 85 -11.63 -4.05 6.70
N GLU A 86 -12.79 -4.46 6.19
CA GLU A 86 -12.88 -5.54 5.20
C GLU A 86 -12.06 -5.24 3.95
N PHE A 87 -12.21 -4.05 3.36
CA PHE A 87 -11.54 -3.70 2.12
C PHE A 87 -10.02 -3.70 2.27
N LEU A 88 -9.53 -3.08 3.36
CA LEU A 88 -8.13 -3.11 3.70
C LEU A 88 -7.66 -4.55 3.90
N ARG A 89 -8.39 -5.35 4.67
CA ARG A 89 -8.00 -6.72 4.98
C ARG A 89 -7.89 -7.61 3.76
N ILE A 90 -8.84 -7.55 2.82
CA ILE A 90 -8.82 -8.36 1.59
C ILE A 90 -7.72 -7.93 0.61
N HIS A 91 -7.28 -6.66 0.71
CA HIS A 91 -6.17 -6.10 -0.04
C HIS A 91 -4.91 -5.91 0.81
N SER A 92 -4.79 -6.64 1.93
CA SER A 92 -3.62 -6.49 2.80
C SER A 92 -2.36 -6.94 2.06
N PRO A 93 -1.28 -6.12 2.03
CA PRO A 93 -0.05 -6.43 1.30
C PRO A 93 0.79 -7.55 1.95
N ALA A 94 0.36 -8.08 3.08
CA ALA A 94 1.14 -9.02 3.85
C ALA A 94 1.25 -10.45 3.26
N VAL A 95 2.47 -10.98 3.44
CA VAL A 95 2.87 -12.37 3.33
C VAL A 95 2.14 -13.16 4.43
N ASN A 96 1.30 -14.12 4.04
CA ASN A 96 0.74 -15.06 5.01
C ASN A 96 0.41 -16.38 4.30
N SER A 97 0.94 -17.46 4.87
CA SER A 97 1.08 -18.81 4.29
C SER A 97 -0.21 -19.64 4.30
N LYS A 98 -1.34 -19.03 4.68
CA LYS A 98 -2.68 -19.65 4.75
C LYS A 98 -3.66 -19.04 3.76
N ILE A 99 -3.18 -18.57 2.62
CA ILE A 99 -4.09 -18.18 1.55
C ILE A 99 -4.24 -19.35 0.60
N ARG A 100 -5.51 -19.72 0.36
CA ARG A 100 -5.84 -20.64 -0.69
C ARG A 100 -5.44 -19.97 -2.00
N SER A 101 -4.35 -20.46 -2.59
CA SER A 101 -4.04 -20.15 -3.98
C SER A 101 -5.06 -20.89 -4.82
N ILE A 102 -5.88 -20.15 -5.56
CA ILE A 102 -6.83 -20.72 -6.51
C ILE A 102 -6.39 -20.24 -7.88
N ASP A 103 -6.04 -21.16 -8.78
CA ASP A 103 -5.46 -20.85 -10.10
C ASP A 103 -4.26 -19.88 -10.01
N GLY A 104 -3.41 -20.04 -8.99
CA GLY A 104 -2.26 -19.16 -8.75
C GLY A 104 -2.59 -17.81 -8.10
N GLN A 105 -3.87 -17.52 -7.83
CA GLN A 105 -4.32 -16.28 -7.18
C GLN A 105 -4.60 -16.46 -5.69
N LYS A 106 -3.98 -15.58 -4.89
CA LYS A 106 -4.08 -15.51 -3.44
C LYS A 106 -5.34 -14.72 -3.05
N VAL A 107 -6.48 -15.39 -2.78
CA VAL A 107 -7.77 -14.74 -2.47
C VAL A 107 -8.14 -14.83 -0.99
N ILE A 108 -8.41 -13.69 -0.35
CA ILE A 108 -8.90 -13.60 1.04
C ILE A 108 -10.43 -13.48 1.04
N PHE A 109 -11.12 -14.37 1.75
CA PHE A 109 -12.59 -14.41 1.82
C PHE A 109 -13.07 -14.70 3.25
N GLY A 110 -14.38 -14.57 3.49
CA GLY A 110 -14.96 -14.79 4.82
C GLY A 110 -14.60 -13.71 5.84
N ARG A 111 -14.27 -12.49 5.38
CA ARG A 111 -13.77 -11.38 6.22
C ARG A 111 -14.73 -10.19 6.29
N ARG A 112 -16.01 -10.35 5.95
CA ARG A 112 -17.00 -9.26 5.99
C ARG A 112 -17.04 -8.51 7.32
N HIS A 113 -16.83 -9.23 8.41
CA HIS A 113 -16.93 -8.71 9.77
C HIS A 113 -15.57 -8.48 10.46
N VAL A 114 -14.47 -8.49 9.70
CA VAL A 114 -13.16 -8.17 10.27
C VAL A 114 -13.13 -6.72 10.76
N GLY A 115 -12.56 -6.49 11.93
CA GLY A 115 -12.35 -5.19 12.54
C GLY A 115 -10.88 -4.79 12.57
N ILE A 116 -10.64 -3.48 12.58
CA ILE A 116 -9.31 -2.91 12.88
C ILE A 116 -9.21 -2.71 14.39
N MET A 117 -8.18 -3.26 15.01
CA MET A 117 -7.91 -3.08 16.44
C MET A 117 -7.09 -1.82 16.70
N SER A 118 -6.02 -1.62 15.93
CA SER A 118 -5.11 -0.49 16.08
C SER A 118 -4.28 -0.24 14.82
N ALA A 119 -3.62 0.91 14.78
CA ALA A 119 -2.76 1.34 13.70
C ALA A 119 -1.46 1.92 14.28
N GLU A 120 -0.33 1.40 13.83
CA GLU A 120 0.99 1.82 14.31
C GLU A 120 1.79 2.48 13.18
N PRO A 121 2.35 3.69 13.38
CA PRO A 121 3.19 4.33 12.37
C PRO A 121 4.45 3.51 12.11
N VAL A 122 4.84 3.44 10.83
CA VAL A 122 6.07 2.80 10.39
C VAL A 122 6.92 3.83 9.66
N GLY A 123 7.86 4.42 10.40
CA GLY A 123 8.67 5.54 9.90
C GLY A 123 7.80 6.68 9.38
N ASN A 124 8.18 7.23 8.22
CA ASN A 124 7.45 8.32 7.56
C ASN A 124 6.72 7.89 6.29
N TYR A 125 6.55 6.57 6.05
CA TYR A 125 6.08 6.06 4.75
C TYR A 125 4.80 5.22 4.84
N GLY A 126 4.33 4.85 6.03
CA GLY A 126 3.13 4.03 6.14
C GLY A 126 2.70 3.71 7.56
N ILE A 127 1.66 2.86 7.63
CA ILE A 127 1.02 2.41 8.86
C ILE A 127 0.91 0.88 8.83
N LYS A 128 1.26 0.25 9.93
CA LYS A 128 0.97 -1.16 10.19
C LYS A 128 -0.41 -1.26 10.82
N ILE A 129 -1.34 -1.96 10.15
CA ILE A 129 -2.70 -2.17 10.68
C ILE A 129 -2.78 -3.53 11.37
N ILE A 130 -3.33 -3.54 12.58
CA ILE A 130 -3.60 -4.73 13.38
C ILE A 130 -5.09 -5.03 13.30
N PHE A 131 -5.45 -6.21 12.80
CA PHE A 131 -6.83 -6.68 12.67
C PHE A 131 -7.19 -7.71 13.74
N ASP A 132 -8.48 -7.82 14.03
CA ASP A 132 -9.02 -8.78 15.00
C ASP A 132 -8.96 -10.25 14.53
N ASP A 133 -8.73 -10.50 13.24
CA ASP A 133 -8.54 -11.84 12.68
C ASP A 133 -7.12 -12.41 12.86
N LEU A 134 -6.38 -11.89 13.85
CA LEU A 134 -4.98 -12.18 14.17
C LEU A 134 -3.99 -11.73 13.09
N HIS A 135 -4.43 -10.91 12.12
CA HIS A 135 -3.55 -10.36 11.10
C HIS A 135 -2.83 -9.09 11.61
N LYS A 136 -1.50 -9.15 11.75
CA LYS A 136 -0.70 -8.07 12.36
C LYS A 136 0.49 -7.60 11.51
N THR A 137 0.59 -8.06 10.26
CA THR A 137 1.80 -7.86 9.43
C THR A 137 1.60 -6.92 8.23
N GLY A 138 0.38 -6.43 8.00
CA GLY A 138 0.08 -5.56 6.85
C GLY A 138 0.59 -4.14 7.07
N ILE A 139 1.67 -3.76 6.37
CA ILE A 139 2.15 -2.38 6.27
C ILE A 139 1.53 -1.74 5.03
N TYR A 140 0.73 -0.69 5.22
CA TYR A 140 0.10 0.09 4.18
C TYR A 140 0.89 1.38 4.00
N THR A 141 1.55 1.52 2.86
CA THR A 141 2.24 2.78 2.54
C THR A 141 1.24 3.85 2.12
N TRP A 142 1.64 5.12 2.19
CA TRP A 142 0.79 6.24 1.77
C TRP A 142 0.39 6.13 0.29
N GLU A 143 1.32 5.71 -0.56
CA GLU A 143 1.08 5.46 -1.98
C GLU A 143 0.07 4.33 -2.17
N TYR A 144 0.15 3.30 -1.34
CA TYR A 144 -0.78 2.18 -1.41
C TYR A 144 -2.19 2.57 -0.97
N PHE A 145 -2.33 3.39 0.08
CA PHE A 145 -3.63 3.96 0.44
C PHE A 145 -4.23 4.81 -0.68
N TYR A 146 -3.41 5.62 -1.36
CA TYR A 146 -3.85 6.41 -2.50
C TYR A 146 -4.32 5.52 -3.67
N HIS A 147 -3.54 4.48 -4.00
CA HIS A 147 -3.94 3.47 -4.99
C HIS A 147 -5.26 2.78 -4.63
N LEU A 148 -5.40 2.34 -3.38
CA LEU A 148 -6.60 1.69 -2.88
C LEU A 148 -7.82 2.62 -2.94
N GLY A 149 -7.64 3.90 -2.60
CA GLY A 149 -8.68 4.92 -2.68
C GLY A 149 -9.15 5.16 -4.11
N THR A 150 -8.22 5.46 -5.01
CA THR A 150 -8.51 5.77 -6.42
C THR A 150 -9.08 4.59 -7.21
N THR A 151 -8.72 3.35 -6.85
CA THR A 151 -9.16 2.14 -7.57
C THR A 151 -10.21 1.32 -6.82
N LYS A 152 -10.74 1.81 -5.70
CA LYS A 152 -11.65 1.11 -4.78
C LYS A 152 -12.78 0.36 -5.47
N PHE A 153 -13.51 1.03 -6.36
CA PHE A 153 -14.65 0.43 -7.06
C PHE A 153 -14.25 -0.71 -8.00
N THR A 154 -13.14 -0.54 -8.72
CA THR A 154 -12.61 -1.55 -9.65
C THR A 154 -12.11 -2.77 -8.87
N LEU A 155 -11.34 -2.55 -7.82
CA LEU A 155 -10.84 -3.61 -6.94
C LEU A 155 -11.99 -4.41 -6.30
N MET A 156 -12.99 -3.72 -5.75
CA MET A 156 -14.16 -4.37 -5.17
C MET A 156 -14.98 -5.14 -6.19
N ARG A 157 -15.21 -4.58 -7.39
CA ARG A 157 -15.92 -5.28 -8.46
C ARG A 157 -15.21 -6.58 -8.85
N ASN A 158 -13.88 -6.53 -8.98
CA ASN A 158 -13.07 -7.70 -9.30
C ASN A 158 -13.11 -8.72 -8.17
N TYR A 159 -13.02 -8.28 -6.92
CA TYR A 159 -13.16 -9.15 -5.75
C TYR A 159 -14.48 -9.92 -5.74
N ILE A 160 -15.62 -9.24 -5.94
CA ILE A 160 -16.93 -9.90 -5.99
C ILE A 160 -17.02 -10.91 -7.16
N LYS A 161 -16.46 -10.57 -8.33
CA LYS A 161 -16.41 -11.50 -9.47
C LYS A 161 -15.63 -12.77 -9.13
N ILE A 162 -14.46 -12.63 -8.52
CA ILE A 162 -13.63 -13.76 -8.08
C ILE A 162 -14.38 -14.62 -7.07
N LEU A 163 -15.03 -14.02 -6.07
CA LEU A 163 -15.80 -14.78 -5.09
C LEU A 163 -16.90 -15.61 -5.75
N ARG A 164 -17.67 -15.03 -6.68
CA ARG A 164 -18.72 -15.75 -7.43
C ARG A 164 -18.14 -16.88 -8.27
N LYS A 165 -17.06 -16.63 -9.00
CA LYS A 165 -16.40 -17.63 -9.86
C LYS A 165 -16.03 -18.90 -9.08
N TYR A 166 -15.58 -18.75 -7.84
CA TYR A 166 -15.10 -19.86 -7.02
C TYR A 166 -16.08 -20.31 -5.92
N GLY A 167 -17.34 -19.84 -5.94
CA GLY A 167 -18.34 -20.20 -4.92
C GLY A 167 -17.95 -19.79 -3.50
N LEU A 168 -17.19 -18.70 -3.36
CA LEU A 168 -16.75 -18.14 -2.08
C LEU A 168 -17.71 -17.04 -1.61
N SER A 169 -17.66 -16.73 -0.32
CA SER A 169 -18.47 -15.68 0.29
C SER A 169 -17.61 -14.68 1.06
N ARG A 170 -18.11 -13.44 1.15
CA ARG A 170 -17.60 -12.44 2.09
C ARG A 170 -17.87 -12.84 3.53
N GLU A 171 -18.99 -13.54 3.76
CA GLU A 171 -19.39 -13.98 5.09
C GLU A 171 -18.46 -15.07 5.62
N PRO A 172 -18.10 -15.02 6.92
CA PRO A 172 -17.38 -16.10 7.55
C PRO A 172 -18.21 -17.39 7.47
N ARG A 173 -17.55 -18.53 7.25
CA ARG A 173 -18.23 -19.82 7.33
C ARG A 173 -18.77 -19.98 8.76
N ARG A 174 -20.08 -20.23 8.90
CA ARG A 174 -20.67 -20.63 10.18
C ARG A 174 -19.92 -21.88 10.64
N ARG A 175 -19.27 -21.80 11.81
CA ARG A 175 -18.82 -23.01 12.50
C ARG A 175 -20.09 -23.65 13.06
N GLY A 176 -20.45 -24.80 12.51
CA GLY A 176 -21.48 -25.66 13.07
C GLY A 176 -21.00 -26.32 14.36
#